data_AF-A0A447UD13-F1
#
_entry.id   AF-A0A447UD13-F1
#
_cell.length_a   1.000
_cell.length_b   1.000
_cell.length_c   1.000
_cell.angle_alpha   90.00
_cell.angle_beta   90.00
_cell.angle_gamma   90.00
#
_symmetry.space_group_name_H-M   'P 1'
#
loop_
_entity.id
_entity.type
_entity.pdbx_description
1 polymer ?
#
loop_
_entity_poly.entity_id
_entity_poly.type
_entity_poly.pdbx_seq_one_letter_code
_entity_poly.pdbx_strand_id
1 'polypeptide(L)' 'MTSASYYRDVNKDSTTREKEFVKNKDWDEVKKTIYDSLVPKEAQKAFGEDGTRKYISESYKDVSIFLNRIKSATGK' A
#
# COMPACT_ATOMS: atom_id res chain seq x y z
N MET A 1 10.33 26.00 -1.84
CA MET A 1 9.56 25.76 -3.09
C MET A 1 9.51 24.25 -3.38
N THR A 2 8.86 23.45 -2.55
CA THR A 2 8.84 21.98 -2.69
C THR A 2 7.47 21.41 -3.05
N SER A 3 6.37 22.10 -2.69
CA SER A 3 5.00 21.67 -3.02
C SER A 3 4.64 21.89 -4.49
N ALA A 4 5.03 23.04 -5.07
CA ALA A 4 4.65 23.39 -6.45
C ALA A 4 5.30 22.49 -7.52
N SER A 5 6.51 21.99 -7.28
CA SER A 5 7.16 21.02 -8.18
C SER A 5 6.50 19.65 -8.05
N TYR A 6 6.25 19.17 -6.83
CA TYR A 6 5.57 17.89 -6.60
C TYR A 6 4.21 17.80 -7.30
N TYR A 7 3.33 18.79 -7.09
CA TYR A 7 2.00 18.77 -7.72
C TYR A 7 2.06 18.91 -9.24
N ARG A 8 3.08 19.59 -9.78
CA ARG A 8 3.30 19.66 -11.24
C ARG A 8 3.62 18.28 -11.82
N ASP A 9 4.42 17.49 -11.12
CA ASP A 9 4.82 16.15 -11.56
C ASP A 9 3.69 15.14 -11.38
N VAL A 10 2.91 15.25 -10.31
CA VAL A 10 1.68 14.45 -10.10
C VAL A 10 0.62 14.74 -11.16
N ASN A 11 0.46 15.99 -11.59
CA ASN A 11 -0.49 16.34 -12.65
C ASN A 11 -0.09 15.77 -14.03
N LYS A 12 1.19 15.51 -14.26
CA LYS A 12 1.70 14.94 -15.52
C LYS A 12 1.61 13.41 -15.57
N ASP A 13 1.92 12.76 -14.46
CA ASP A 13 1.84 11.31 -14.31
C ASP A 13 1.15 10.98 -12.98
N SER A 14 -0.06 10.43 -13.08
CA SER A 14 -0.86 10.05 -11.91
C SER A 14 -0.20 9.02 -11.00
N THR A 15 0.78 8.24 -11.50
CA THR A 15 1.53 7.24 -10.74
C THR A 15 2.72 7.82 -9.98
N THR A 16 3.07 9.10 -10.22
CA THR A 16 4.16 9.79 -9.53
C THR A 16 3.98 9.75 -8.03
N ARG A 17 2.74 9.87 -7.53
CA ARG A 17 2.48 9.83 -6.09
C ARG A 17 2.91 8.51 -5.46
N GLU A 18 2.47 7.40 -6.02
CA GLU A 18 2.74 6.06 -5.49
C GLU A 18 4.23 5.70 -5.66
N LYS A 19 4.86 6.07 -6.78
CA LYS A 19 6.30 5.91 -6.99
C LYS A 19 7.13 6.69 -5.98
N GLU A 20 6.78 7.95 -5.73
CA GLU A 20 7.45 8.77 -4.71
C GLU A 20 7.20 8.24 -3.30
N PHE A 21 6.01 7.70 -3.02
CA PHE A 21 5.73 7.06 -1.74
C PHE A 21 6.67 5.87 -1.47
N VAL A 22 6.82 4.96 -2.44
CA VAL A 22 7.69 3.78 -2.32
C VAL A 22 9.18 4.15 -2.19
N LYS A 23 9.62 5.29 -2.76
CA LYS A 23 10.98 5.79 -2.56
C LYS A 23 11.25 6.28 -1.13
N ASN A 24 10.21 6.78 -0.46
CA ASN A 24 10.33 7.43 0.85
C ASN A 24 9.91 6.54 2.03
N LYS A 25 9.19 5.44 1.75
CA LYS A 25 8.68 4.51 2.75
C LYS A 25 8.99 3.08 2.34
N ASP A 26 9.47 2.29 3.28
CA ASP A 26 9.64 0.85 3.08
C ASP A 26 8.26 0.21 2.89
N TRP A 27 8.03 -0.34 1.71
CA TRP A 27 6.76 -0.98 1.36
C TRP A 27 6.48 -2.19 2.26
N ASP A 28 7.50 -2.99 2.59
CA ASP A 28 7.32 -4.19 3.41
C ASP A 28 6.96 -3.80 4.85
N GLU A 29 7.51 -2.71 5.36
CA GLU A 29 7.12 -2.12 6.66
C GLU A 29 5.68 -1.61 6.64
N VAL A 30 5.30 -0.80 5.63
CA VAL A 30 3.93 -0.29 5.48
C VAL A 30 2.91 -1.41 5.44
N LYS A 31 3.17 -2.45 4.62
CA LYS A 31 2.31 -3.62 4.49
C LYS A 31 2.18 -4.34 5.83
N LYS A 32 3.29 -4.58 6.53
CA LYS A 32 3.31 -5.23 7.84
C LYS A 32 2.53 -4.45 8.89
N THR A 33 2.70 -3.12 8.97
CA THR A 33 1.97 -2.25 9.91
C THR A 33 0.46 -2.35 9.69
N ILE A 34 0.02 -2.34 8.43
CA ILE A 34 -1.40 -2.46 8.09
C ILE A 34 -1.93 -3.85 8.50
N TYR A 35 -1.20 -4.92 8.20
CA TYR A 35 -1.64 -6.27 8.54
C TYR A 35 -1.74 -6.45 10.05
N ASP A 36 -0.70 -6.09 10.79
CA ASP A 36 -0.66 -6.14 12.27
C ASP A 36 -1.81 -5.37 12.92
N SER A 37 -2.27 -4.27 12.30
CA SER A 37 -3.37 -3.46 12.83
C SER A 37 -4.75 -3.99 12.49
N LEU A 38 -4.95 -4.54 11.28
CA LEU A 38 -6.29 -4.85 10.76
C LEU A 38 -6.68 -6.31 10.84
N VAL A 39 -5.69 -7.21 10.90
CA VAL A 39 -5.91 -8.65 10.82
C VAL A 39 -5.50 -9.29 12.14
N PRO A 40 -6.40 -10.03 12.81
CA PRO A 40 -6.06 -10.75 14.04
C PRO A 40 -4.82 -11.62 13.86
N LYS A 41 -3.94 -11.66 14.87
CA LYS A 41 -2.63 -12.36 14.78
C LYS A 41 -2.80 -13.85 14.49
N GLU A 42 -3.83 -14.47 15.05
CA GLU A 42 -4.16 -15.88 14.85
C GLU A 42 -4.60 -16.12 13.39
N ALA A 43 -5.40 -15.21 12.84
CA ALA A 43 -5.84 -15.25 11.45
C ALA A 43 -4.68 -15.06 10.48
N GLN A 44 -3.78 -14.10 10.73
CA GLN A 44 -2.57 -13.92 9.90
C GLN A 44 -1.71 -15.18 9.83
N LYS A 45 -1.48 -15.84 10.98
CA LYS A 45 -0.71 -17.09 11.06
C LYS A 45 -1.37 -18.23 10.29
N ALA A 46 -2.70 -18.31 10.33
CA ALA A 46 -3.45 -19.36 9.64
C ALA A 46 -3.56 -19.13 8.12
N PHE A 47 -3.70 -17.88 7.69
CA PHE A 47 -4.04 -17.53 6.31
C PHE A 47 -2.83 -17.32 5.40
N GLY A 48 -1.66 -16.99 5.96
CA GLY A 48 -0.51 -16.55 5.17
C GLY A 48 -0.80 -15.24 4.41
N GLU A 49 0.11 -14.84 3.51
CA GLU A 49 0.02 -13.55 2.79
C GLU A 49 -1.26 -13.43 1.94
N ASP A 50 -1.57 -14.43 1.11
CA ASP A 50 -2.69 -14.35 0.17
C ASP A 50 -4.05 -14.35 0.89
N GLY A 51 -4.20 -15.17 1.93
CA GLY A 51 -5.42 -15.17 2.73
C GLY A 51 -5.56 -13.89 3.56
N THR A 52 -4.46 -13.31 4.04
CA THR A 52 -4.45 -12.00 4.71
C THR A 52 -4.90 -10.89 3.74
N ARG A 53 -4.39 -10.89 2.50
CA ARG A 53 -4.84 -9.96 1.44
C ARG A 53 -6.32 -10.15 1.11
N LYS A 54 -6.78 -11.39 1.03
CA LYS A 54 -8.19 -11.71 0.78
C LYS A 54 -9.08 -11.17 1.89
N TYR A 55 -8.74 -11.43 3.16
CA TYR A 55 -9.46 -10.91 4.31
C TYR A 55 -9.57 -9.38 4.27
N ILE A 56 -8.47 -8.69 3.95
CA ILE A 56 -8.47 -7.23 3.79
C ILE A 56 -9.33 -6.79 2.60
N SER A 57 -9.31 -7.51 1.48
CA SER A 57 -10.15 -7.18 0.33
C SER A 57 -11.65 -7.30 0.61
N GLU A 58 -12.05 -8.25 1.45
CA GLU A 58 -13.44 -8.49 1.81
C GLU A 58 -13.91 -7.52 2.91
N SER A 59 -13.05 -7.24 3.89
CA SER A 59 -13.41 -6.47 5.10
C SER A 59 -13.06 -4.97 5.03
N TYR A 60 -12.04 -4.60 4.24
CA TYR A 60 -11.46 -3.26 4.20
C TYR A 60 -11.12 -2.84 2.75
N LYS A 61 -12.16 -2.66 1.92
CA LYS A 61 -12.03 -2.40 0.47
C LYS A 61 -11.08 -1.24 0.14
N ASP A 62 -11.17 -0.12 0.86
CA ASP A 62 -10.33 1.05 0.62
C ASP A 62 -8.85 0.76 0.90
N VAL A 63 -8.57 -0.02 1.94
CA VAL A 63 -7.22 -0.47 2.28
C VAL A 63 -6.71 -1.43 1.21
N SER A 64 -7.55 -2.32 0.69
CA SER A 64 -7.19 -3.20 -0.42
C SER A 64 -6.82 -2.41 -1.68
N ILE A 65 -7.60 -1.36 -2.02
CA ILE A 65 -7.30 -0.47 -3.13
C ILE A 65 -5.96 0.24 -2.92
N PHE A 66 -5.71 0.76 -1.72
CA PHE A 66 -4.43 1.36 -1.36
C PHE A 66 -3.27 0.38 -1.54
N LEU A 67 -3.35 -0.81 -0.95
CA LEU A 67 -2.30 -1.84 -1.03
C LEU A 67 -2.01 -2.23 -2.48
N ASN A 68 -3.05 -2.36 -3.32
CA ASN A 68 -2.87 -2.70 -4.74
C ASN A 68 -2.18 -1.58 -5.52
N ARG A 69 -2.55 -0.31 -5.28
CA ARG A 69 -1.91 0.84 -5.92
C ARG A 69 -0.42 0.93 -5.59
N ILE A 70 -0.07 0.77 -4.32
CA ILE A 70 1.34 0.82 -3.89
C ILE A 70 2.10 -0.39 -4.42
N LYS A 71 1.53 -1.61 -4.35
CA LYS A 71 2.15 -2.81 -4.92
C LYS A 71 2.53 -2.61 -6.39
N SER A 72 1.60 -2.11 -7.21
CA SER A 72 1.88 -1.83 -8.63
C SER A 72 3.02 -0.82 -8.85
N ALA A 73 3.24 0.10 -7.91
CA ALA A 73 4.34 1.07 -7.98
C ALA A 73 5.70 0.52 -7.54
N THR A 74 5.74 -0.62 -6.83
CA THR A 74 7.00 -1.27 -6.43
C THR A 74 7.74 -1.96 -7.58
N GLY A 75 7.11 -2.09 -8.76
CA GLY A 75 7.69 -2.79 -9.90
C GLY A 75 7.83 -4.31 -9.71
N LYS A 76 7.21 -4.87 -8.66
CA LYS A 76 7.15 -6.30 -8.34
C LYS A 76 5.81 -6.92 -8.74
#